data_AF-A0A0D6L4I8-F1
#
_entry.id   AF-A0A0D6L4I8-F1
#
_cell.length_a   1.000
_cell.length_b   1.000
_cell.length_c   1.000
_cell.angle_alpha   90.00
_cell.angle_beta   90.00
_cell.angle_gamma   90.00
#
_symmetry.space_group_name_H-M   'P 1'
#
loop_
_entity.id
_entity.type
_entity.pdbx_description
1 polymer ?
#
loop_
_entity_poly.entity_id
_entity_poly.type
_entity_poly.pdbx_seq_one_letter_code
_entity_poly.pdbx_strand_id
1 'polypeptide(L)' 'ESNDVGMFKKDCKGERYRCLFGGCPREYTEIFPILDKGKFFDAPDYPAIYKLLESALQSTRAQEFPYDWEM' A
#
# COMPACT_ATOMS: atom_id res chain seq x y z
N GLU A 1 -7.27 -20.07 -20.52
CA GLU A 1 -7.16 -18.65 -20.14
C GLU A 1 -8.08 -18.30 -18.96
N SER A 2 -7.90 -18.89 -17.78
CA SER A 2 -8.74 -18.57 -16.60
C SER A 2 -7.93 -18.29 -15.32
N ASN A 3 -6.60 -18.47 -15.35
CA ASN A 3 -5.76 -18.32 -14.16
C ASN A 3 -4.65 -17.26 -14.29
N ASP A 4 -4.54 -16.58 -15.43
CA ASP A 4 -3.44 -15.65 -15.69
C ASP A 4 -3.48 -14.44 -14.74
N VAL A 5 -4.69 -13.97 -14.43
CA VAL A 5 -4.91 -12.90 -13.43
C VAL A 5 -4.51 -13.34 -12.03
N GLY A 6 -4.83 -14.58 -11.65
CA GLY A 6 -4.48 -15.14 -10.33
C GLY A 6 -2.97 -15.28 -10.15
N MET A 7 -2.30 -15.79 -11.18
CA MET A 7 -0.84 -15.89 -11.23
C MET A 7 -0.17 -14.51 -11.16
N PHE A 8 -0.63 -13.55 -11.97
CA PHE A 8 -0.08 -12.20 -11.96
C PHE A 8 -0.24 -11.51 -10.59
N LYS A 9 -1.40 -11.65 -9.95
CA LYS A 9 -1.62 -11.14 -8.59
C LYS A 9 -0.62 -11.73 -7.59
N LYS A 10 -0.33 -13.03 -7.68
CA LYS A 10 0.66 -13.70 -6.82
C LYS A 10 2.07 -13.16 -7.09
N ASP A 11 2.45 -13.00 -8.35
CA ASP A 11 3.76 -12.48 -8.74
C ASP A 11 3.98 -11.05 -8.24
N CYS A 12 2.95 -10.21 -8.28
CA CYS A 12 2.98 -8.85 -7.76
C CYS A 12 3.24 -8.77 -6.24
N LYS A 13 2.96 -9.83 -5.47
CA LYS A 13 3.32 -9.89 -4.04
C LYS A 13 4.79 -10.21 -3.80
N GLY A 14 5.48 -10.74 -4.81
CA GLY A 14 6.88 -11.16 -4.74
C GLY A 14 7.72 -10.42 -5.79
N GLU A 15 8.09 -11.12 -6.85
CA GLU A 15 9.08 -10.65 -7.83
C GLU A 15 8.65 -9.41 -8.61
N ARG A 16 7.33 -9.19 -8.76
CA ARG A 16 6.76 -8.05 -9.51
C ARG A 16 6.22 -6.95 -8.59
N TYR A 17 6.77 -6.83 -7.39
CA TYR A 17 6.34 -5.83 -6.40
C TYR A 17 6.27 -4.38 -6.93
N ARG A 18 7.19 -4.04 -7.84
CA ARG A 18 7.22 -2.72 -8.50
C ARG A 18 6.00 -2.43 -9.38
N CYS A 19 5.28 -3.45 -9.84
CA CYS A 19 4.04 -3.27 -10.58
C CYS A 19 2.92 -2.70 -9.70
N LEU A 20 3.02 -2.85 -8.37
CA LEU A 20 2.05 -2.29 -7.42
C LEU A 20 2.52 -0.93 -6.86
N PHE A 21 3.80 -0.82 -6.50
CA PHE A 21 4.30 0.32 -5.71
C PHE A 21 5.41 1.12 -6.40
N GLY A 22 5.60 0.94 -7.71
CA GLY A 22 6.57 1.72 -8.48
C GLY A 22 6.21 3.21 -8.47
N GLY A 23 7.09 4.04 -7.91
CA GLY A 23 6.86 5.48 -7.78
C GLY A 23 6.01 5.89 -6.56
N CYS A 24 5.53 4.94 -5.77
CA CYS A 24 4.81 5.22 -4.53
C CYS A 24 5.78 5.50 -3.36
N PRO A 25 5.29 6.14 -2.27
CA PRO A 25 6.04 6.27 -1.03
C PRO A 25 6.51 4.91 -0.50
N ARG A 26 7.70 4.88 0.11
CA ARG A 26 8.30 3.63 0.62
C ARG A 26 7.44 2.97 1.68
N GLU A 27 6.75 3.76 2.49
CA GLU A 27 5.89 3.33 3.58
C GLU A 27 4.74 2.45 3.08
N TYR A 28 4.30 2.62 1.83
CA TYR A 28 3.28 1.74 1.23
C TYR A 28 3.81 0.30 1.10
N THR A 29 5.13 0.17 0.90
CA THR A 29 5.78 -1.14 0.87
C THR A 29 5.84 -1.84 2.22
N GLU A 30 5.76 -1.06 3.29
CA GLU A 30 5.77 -1.52 4.68
C GLU A 30 4.35 -1.80 5.18
N ILE A 31 3.35 -1.08 4.67
CA ILE A 31 1.92 -1.33 4.92
C ILE A 31 1.47 -2.66 4.30
N PHE A 32 1.92 -2.98 3.09
CA PHE A 32 1.41 -4.13 2.34
C PHE A 32 1.52 -5.47 3.10
N PRO A 33 2.64 -5.83 3.75
CA PRO A 33 2.74 -7.04 4.57
C PRO A 33 1.78 -7.08 5.77
N ILE A 34 1.41 -5.92 6.33
CA ILE A 34 0.43 -5.82 7.43
C ILE A 34 -0.94 -6.31 6.94
N LEU A 35 -1.31 -5.91 5.73
CA LEU A 35 -2.56 -6.30 5.08
C LEU A 35 -2.51 -7.75 4.56
N ASP A 36 -1.41 -8.14 3.90
CA ASP A 36 -1.30 -9.43 3.23
C ASP A 36 -1.25 -10.63 4.19
N LYS A 37 -0.80 -10.41 5.43
CA LYS A 37 -0.77 -11.43 6.48
C LYS A 37 -2.16 -11.72 7.07
N GLY A 38 -3.09 -10.78 6.98
CA GLY A 38 -4.42 -10.88 7.59
C GLY A 38 -5.30 -11.93 6.92
N LYS A 39 -6.15 -12.60 7.71
CA LYS A 39 -7.25 -13.43 7.22
C LYS A 39 -8.52 -12.61 7.10
N PHE A 40 -9.54 -13.20 6.46
CA PHE A 40 -10.82 -12.54 6.19
C PHE A 40 -11.50 -11.92 7.42
N PHE A 41 -11.34 -12.51 8.61
CA PHE A 41 -11.95 -12.02 9.86
C PHE A 41 -10.96 -11.28 10.77
N ASP A 42 -9.69 -11.17 10.39
CA ASP A 42 -8.70 -10.47 11.20
C ASP A 42 -8.87 -8.97 11.02
N ALA A 43 -8.85 -8.22 12.12
CA ALA A 43 -8.72 -6.77 12.05
C ALA A 43 -7.28 -6.40 11.69
N PRO A 44 -7.04 -5.55 10.68
CA PRO A 44 -5.72 -4.99 10.42
C PRO A 44 -5.20 -4.19 11.63
N ASP A 45 -3.88 -4.11 11.74
CA ASP A 45 -3.23 -3.20 12.70
C ASP A 45 -3.34 -1.75 12.20
N TYR A 46 -4.53 -1.16 12.36
CA TYR A 46 -4.80 0.21 11.94
C TYR A 46 -3.84 1.22 12.56
N PRO A 47 -3.52 1.17 13.87
CA PRO A 47 -2.54 2.10 14.46
C PRO A 47 -1.19 2.09 13.74
N ALA A 48 -0.66 0.92 13.38
CA ALA A 48 0.59 0.83 12.64
C ALA A 48 0.47 1.42 11.21
N ILE A 49 -0.65 1.15 10.54
CA ILE A 49 -0.91 1.67 9.18
C ILE A 49 -1.01 3.20 9.20
N TYR A 50 -1.75 3.79 10.14
CA TYR A 50 -1.86 5.26 10.26
C TYR A 50 -0.51 5.92 10.48
N LYS A 51 0.34 5.36 11.34
CA LYS A 51 1.69 5.88 11.58
C LYS A 51 2.56 5.86 10.32
N LEU A 52 2.43 4.82 9.48
CA LEU A 52 3.13 4.73 8.20
C LEU A 52 2.60 5.73 7.18
N LEU A 53 1.29 5.98 7.15
CA LEU A 53 0.68 7.00 6.28
C LEU A 53 1.11 8.42 6.69
N GLU A 54 1.14 8.73 7.99
CA GLU A 54 1.68 10.00 8.50
C GLU A 54 3.15 10.19 8.11
N SER A 55 3.95 9.11 8.22
CA SER A 55 5.36 9.12 7.82
C SER A 55 5.52 9.35 6.32
N ALA A 56 4.62 8.79 5.49
CA ALA A 56 4.61 9.01 4.04
C ALA A 56 4.36 10.47 3.66
N LEU A 57 3.46 11.17 4.37
CA LEU A 57 3.23 12.61 4.16
C LEU A 57 4.50 13.41 4.44
N GLN A 58 5.19 13.09 5.54
CA GLN A 58 6.44 13.75 5.91
C GLN A 58 7.58 13.46 4.93
N SER A 59 7.75 12.20 4.52
CA SER A 59 8.86 11.78 3.66
C SER A 59 8.72 12.31 2.23
N THR A 60 7.48 12.44 1.74
CA THR A 60 7.16 13.04 0.44
C THR A 60 7.01 14.56 0.47
N ARG A 61 6.98 15.17 1.67
CA ARG A 61 6.66 16.59 1.87
C ARG A 61 5.30 16.97 1.28
N ALA A 62 4.37 16.03 1.26
CA ALA A 62 3.00 16.28 0.85
C ALA A 62 2.29 17.13 1.91
N GLN A 63 1.43 18.02 1.46
CA GLN A 63 0.56 18.81 2.32
C GLN A 63 -0.83 18.18 2.30
N GLU A 64 -1.44 18.00 3.48
CA GLU A 64 -2.77 17.40 3.58
C GLU A 64 -3.87 18.31 3.03
N PHE A 65 -3.72 19.63 3.20
CA PHE A 65 -4.71 20.62 2.79
C PHE A 65 -4.05 21.76 2.00
N PRO A 66 -4.72 22.35 1.00
CA PRO A 66 -6.04 21.98 0.48
C PRO A 66 -5.98 20.68 -0.34
N TYR A 67 -7.12 20.01 -0.44
CA TYR A 67 -7.23 18.86 -1.34
C TYR A 67 -7.35 19.31 -2.80
N ASP A 68 -6.98 18.43 -3.75
CA ASP A 68 -6.99 18.73 -5.20
C ASP A 68 -8.35 19.24 -5.73
N TRP A 69 -9.46 18.83 -5.10
CA TRP A 69 -10.82 19.22 -5.49
C TRP A 69 -11.30 20.54 -4.84
N GLU A 70 -10.56 21.07 -3.86
CA GLU A 70 -10.83 22.36 -3.22
C GLU A 70 -10.19 23.54 -3.98
N MET A 71 -9.49 23.26 -5.09
CA MET A 71 -8.88 24.24 -6.00
C MET A 71 -9.72 24.54 -7.25
#